data_AF-A0A975EG35-F1
#
_entry.id   AF-A0A975EG35-F1
#
_cell.length_a   1.000
_cell.length_b   1.000
_cell.length_c   1.000
_cell.angle_alpha   90.00
_cell.angle_beta   90.00
_cell.angle_gamma   90.00
#
_symmetry.space_group_name_H-M   'P 1'
#
loop_
_entity.id
_entity.type
_entity.pdbx_description
1 polymer ?
#
loop_
_entity_poly.entity_id
_entity_poly.type
_entity_poly.pdbx_seq_one_letter_code
_entity_poly.pdbx_strand_id
1 'polypeptide(L)'
;MKTIKKLVAILGFMTAICLGSEEIPLPLASADIKGWIEVAGGVRIQIESPKGSIDTVKITAFGREIEIPESEMAKIKHMIYSKVSISHEGGYKQLGGHTIYFDLSFRDMFGGDPFEGDPMMEERLRIAVPESAPVKVTRTRVAVKE
;
A
#
# COMPACT_ATOMS: atom_id res chain seq x y z
N MET A 1 -18.25 -38.14 51.38
CA MET A 1 -18.77 -37.51 50.14
C MET A 1 -18.49 -35.99 49.99
N LYS A 2 -17.46 -35.41 50.65
CA LYS A 2 -17.16 -33.96 50.57
C LYS A 2 -15.94 -33.60 49.71
N THR A 3 -15.18 -34.58 49.23
CA THR A 3 -13.91 -34.38 48.51
C THR A 3 -14.06 -34.32 46.99
N ILE A 4 -15.09 -34.96 46.41
CA ILE A 4 -15.28 -35.02 44.94
C ILE A 4 -15.73 -33.68 44.36
N LYS A 5 -16.46 -32.85 45.12
CA LYS A 5 -16.93 -31.54 44.66
C LYS A 5 -15.81 -30.51 44.45
N LYS A 6 -14.63 -30.70 45.06
CA LYS A 6 -13.48 -29.79 44.87
C LYS A 6 -12.69 -30.08 43.58
N LEU A 7 -12.74 -31.31 43.07
CA LEU A 7 -11.97 -31.70 41.88
C LEU A 7 -12.61 -31.16 40.58
N VAL A 8 -13.94 -31.10 40.54
CA VAL A 8 -14.70 -30.60 39.38
C VAL A 8 -14.55 -29.08 39.20
N ALA A 9 -14.34 -28.34 40.28
CA ALA A 9 -14.13 -26.88 40.22
C ALA A 9 -12.75 -26.48 39.68
N ILE A 10 -11.73 -27.33 39.85
CA ILE A 10 -10.36 -27.06 39.35
C ILE A 10 -10.25 -27.43 37.86
N LEU A 11 -11.02 -28.43 37.40
CA LEU A 11 -11.01 -28.86 36.00
C LEU A 11 -11.76 -27.90 35.05
N GLY A 12 -12.60 -27.00 35.59
CA GLY A 12 -13.34 -26.00 34.80
C GLY A 12 -12.58 -24.71 34.48
N PHE A 13 -11.36 -24.53 34.98
CA PHE A 13 -10.61 -23.28 34.84
C PHE A 13 -9.55 -23.29 33.73
N MET A 14 -9.36 -24.42 33.04
CA MET A 14 -8.29 -24.59 32.04
C MET A 14 -8.73 -24.39 30.58
N THR A 15 -10.00 -24.12 30.29
CA THR A 15 -10.52 -24.10 28.91
C THR A 15 -10.66 -22.72 28.26
N ALA A 16 -10.19 -21.63 28.88
CA ALA A 16 -10.42 -20.28 28.37
C ALA A 16 -9.16 -19.47 28.07
N ILE A 17 -8.03 -20.12 27.75
CA ILE A 17 -6.86 -19.43 27.18
C ILE A 17 -6.73 -19.84 25.72
N CYS A 18 -7.81 -19.63 24.94
CA CYS A 18 -7.65 -19.44 23.51
C CYS A 18 -6.99 -18.07 23.33
N LEU A 19 -5.66 -18.04 23.37
CA LEU A 19 -4.90 -16.91 22.86
C LEU A 19 -5.16 -16.90 21.35
N GLY A 20 -6.17 -16.14 20.93
CA GLY A 20 -6.29 -15.75 19.54
C GLY A 20 -5.00 -15.07 19.13
N SER A 21 -4.41 -15.53 18.03
CA SER A 21 -3.24 -14.89 17.45
C SER A 21 -3.66 -13.49 16.99
N GLU A 22 -3.21 -12.46 17.71
CA GLU A 22 -3.40 -11.06 17.33
C GLU A 22 -2.40 -10.78 16.19
N GLU A 23 -2.83 -10.96 14.95
CA GLU A 23 -2.04 -10.60 13.78
C GLU A 23 -1.97 -9.07 13.68
N ILE A 24 -0.84 -8.49 14.11
CA ILE A 24 -0.59 -7.05 13.94
C ILE A 24 0.08 -6.86 12.57
N PRO A 25 -0.55 -6.14 11.62
CA PRO A 25 0.09 -5.83 10.35
C PRO A 25 1.30 -4.93 10.59
N LEU A 26 2.48 -5.39 10.18
CA LEU A 26 3.70 -4.60 10.27
C LEU A 26 3.71 -3.56 9.13
N PRO A 27 3.73 -2.24 9.43
CA PRO A 27 3.85 -1.23 8.40
C PRO A 27 5.22 -1.39 7.74
N LEU A 28 5.22 -1.55 6.42
CA LEU A 28 6.48 -1.64 5.69
C LEU A 28 7.25 -0.31 5.80
N ALA A 29 8.52 -0.39 6.16
CA ALA A 29 9.39 0.77 6.36
C ALA A 29 10.03 1.29 5.05
N SER A 30 10.19 0.41 4.06
CA SER A 30 10.67 0.77 2.73
C SER A 30 10.36 -0.32 1.71
N ALA A 31 10.27 0.07 0.44
CA ALA A 31 10.22 -0.84 -0.69
C ALA A 31 11.16 -0.35 -1.79
N ASP A 32 11.88 -1.27 -2.42
CA ASP A 32 12.69 -1.02 -3.60
C ASP A 32 12.36 -2.09 -4.64
N ILE A 33 11.47 -1.75 -5.57
CA ILE A 33 10.99 -2.66 -6.60
C ILE A 33 11.66 -2.29 -7.90
N LYS A 34 12.33 -3.28 -8.51
CA LYS A 34 13.04 -3.16 -9.77
C LYS A 34 12.42 -4.12 -10.79
N GLY A 35 12.33 -3.67 -12.03
CA GLY A 35 11.85 -4.45 -13.13
C GLY A 35 12.56 -4.07 -14.43
N TRP A 36 12.28 -4.84 -15.46
CA TRP A 36 12.77 -4.58 -16.81
C TRP A 36 11.60 -4.66 -17.78
N ILE A 37 11.46 -3.64 -18.63
CA ILE A 37 10.45 -3.59 -19.70
C ILE A 37 11.19 -3.21 -20.97
N GLU A 38 11.09 -4.03 -22.03
CA GLU A 38 11.95 -3.92 -23.22
C GLU A 38 12.00 -2.50 -23.82
N VAL A 39 10.84 -1.83 -23.89
CA VAL A 39 10.73 -0.48 -24.46
C VAL A 39 11.15 0.65 -23.50
N ALA A 40 11.15 0.39 -22.19
CA ALA A 40 11.45 1.39 -21.16
C ALA A 40 12.82 1.20 -20.49
N GLY A 41 13.48 0.07 -20.77
CA GLY A 41 14.68 -0.38 -20.06
C GLY A 41 14.40 -0.72 -18.60
N GLY A 42 15.32 -0.34 -17.73
CA GLY A 42 15.18 -0.52 -16.28
C GLY A 42 14.09 0.37 -15.72
N VAL A 43 13.14 -0.24 -15.01
CA VAL A 43 12.10 0.46 -14.26
C VAL A 43 12.30 0.24 -12.77
N ARG A 44 12.12 1.28 -11.96
CA ARG A 44 12.31 1.21 -10.51
C ARG A 44 11.33 2.10 -9.78
N ILE A 45 10.85 1.64 -8.64
CA ILE A 45 10.15 2.46 -7.66
C ILE A 45 10.75 2.22 -6.29
N GLN A 46 11.16 3.30 -5.65
CA GLN A 46 11.68 3.30 -4.29
C GLN A 46 10.72 4.08 -3.42
N ILE A 47 10.32 3.50 -2.30
CA ILE A 47 9.44 4.10 -1.31
C ILE A 47 10.17 4.03 0.03
N GLU A 48 10.31 5.16 0.70
CA GLU A 48 10.81 5.21 2.08
C GLU A 48 9.68 5.69 2.99
N SER A 49 9.43 4.92 4.04
CA SER A 49 8.37 5.18 5.03
C SER A 49 8.89 4.99 6.46
N PRO A 50 9.90 5.76 6.88
CA PRO A 50 10.41 5.69 8.24
C PRO A 50 9.25 5.97 9.22
N LYS A 51 9.00 5.02 10.13
CA LYS A 51 7.91 5.08 11.14
C LYS A 51 6.49 4.98 10.56
N GLY A 52 6.32 4.42 9.35
CA GLY A 52 5.01 4.13 8.77
C GLY A 52 4.35 5.28 8.01
N SER A 53 5.00 6.46 7.98
CA SER A 53 4.61 7.60 7.13
C SER A 53 5.50 7.65 5.90
N ILE A 54 4.91 7.78 4.71
CA ILE A 54 5.65 7.87 3.45
C ILE A 54 6.40 9.21 3.40
N ASP A 55 7.73 9.13 3.33
CA ASP A 55 8.60 10.29 3.26
C ASP A 55 9.01 10.58 1.82
N THR A 56 9.45 9.56 1.08
CA THR A 56 9.87 9.71 -0.32
C THR A 56 9.35 8.61 -1.21
N VAL A 57 9.04 8.99 -2.45
CA VAL A 57 8.78 8.07 -3.56
C VAL A 57 9.61 8.51 -4.76
N LYS A 58 10.52 7.65 -5.22
CA LYS A 58 11.36 7.89 -6.40
C LYS A 58 11.03 6.87 -7.47
N ILE A 59 10.83 7.36 -8.68
CA ILE A 59 10.45 6.52 -9.82
C ILE A 59 11.49 6.69 -10.92
N THR A 60 11.84 5.59 -11.57
CA THR A 60 12.68 5.57 -12.76
C THR A 60 11.98 4.79 -13.86
N ALA A 61 11.85 5.39 -15.04
CA ALA A 61 11.34 4.74 -16.25
C ALA A 61 11.82 5.50 -17.49
N PHE A 62 12.03 4.80 -18.61
CA PHE A 62 12.58 5.39 -19.84
C PHE A 62 13.91 6.14 -19.63
N GLY A 63 14.74 5.66 -18.69
CA GLY A 63 16.00 6.33 -18.32
C GLY A 63 15.84 7.68 -17.63
N ARG A 64 14.62 8.06 -17.22
CA ARG A 64 14.32 9.32 -16.53
C ARG A 64 14.03 9.06 -15.06
N GLU A 65 14.60 9.86 -14.18
CA GLU A 65 14.18 9.94 -12.78
C GLU A 65 12.99 10.90 -12.65
N ILE A 66 11.99 10.49 -11.88
CA ILE A 66 10.72 11.18 -11.76
C ILE A 66 10.48 11.42 -10.30
N GLU A 67 10.37 12.71 -9.98
CA GLU A 67 9.99 13.19 -8.67
C GLU A 67 8.48 13.43 -8.64
N ILE A 68 7.82 12.90 -7.62
CA ILE A 68 6.40 13.18 -7.40
C ILE A 68 6.28 14.61 -6.86
N PRO A 69 5.37 15.44 -7.40
CA PRO A 69 5.16 16.79 -6.88
C PRO A 69 4.88 16.79 -5.37
N GLU A 70 5.49 17.73 -4.64
CA GLU A 70 5.33 17.86 -3.19
C GLU A 70 3.85 17.96 -2.77
N SER A 71 3.02 18.62 -3.60
CA SER A 71 1.58 18.74 -3.38
C SER A 71 0.83 17.39 -3.42
N GLU A 72 1.32 16.41 -4.17
CA GLU A 72 0.77 15.05 -4.20
C GLU A 72 1.38 14.19 -3.08
N MET A 73 2.68 14.34 -2.79
CA MET A 73 3.34 13.67 -1.66
C MET A 73 2.71 14.03 -0.31
N ALA A 74 2.38 15.31 -0.09
CA ALA A 74 1.74 15.77 1.14
C ALA A 74 0.41 15.06 1.42
N LYS A 75 -0.32 14.66 0.37
CA LYS A 75 -1.62 13.97 0.48
C LYS A 75 -1.49 12.52 0.94
N ILE A 76 -0.35 11.87 0.67
CA ILE A 76 -0.12 10.45 0.99
C ILE A 76 0.84 10.23 2.17
N LYS A 77 1.45 11.30 2.69
CA LYS A 77 2.48 11.25 3.74
C LYS A 77 2.06 10.48 5.01
N HIS A 78 0.78 10.53 5.38
CA HIS A 78 0.26 9.90 6.60
C HIS A 78 -0.28 8.47 6.38
N MET A 79 -0.15 7.93 5.17
CA MET A 79 -0.76 6.64 4.82
C MET A 79 0.26 5.51 4.84
N ILE A 80 -0.22 4.30 5.13
CA ILE A 80 0.58 3.08 4.96
C ILE A 80 0.35 2.57 3.54
N TYR A 81 1.43 2.33 2.79
CA TYR A 81 1.30 1.66 1.50
C TYR A 81 1.03 0.17 1.69
N SER A 82 0.06 -0.34 0.94
CA SER A 82 -0.40 -1.73 0.99
C SER A 82 -0.03 -2.52 -0.26
N LYS A 83 0.05 -1.84 -1.41
CA LYS A 83 0.31 -2.48 -2.71
C LYS A 83 1.08 -1.56 -3.63
N VAL A 84 2.00 -2.16 -4.38
CA VAL A 84 2.70 -1.52 -5.50
C VAL A 84 2.54 -2.40 -6.73
N SER A 85 2.23 -1.80 -7.87
CA SER A 85 2.17 -2.50 -9.15
C SER A 85 2.81 -1.64 -10.24
N ILE A 86 3.53 -2.30 -11.14
CA ILE A 86 4.12 -1.69 -12.32
C ILE A 86 3.46 -2.35 -13.53
N SER A 87 2.95 -1.55 -14.45
CA SER A 87 2.37 -2.05 -15.70
C SER A 87 2.80 -1.20 -16.88
N HIS A 88 2.63 -1.76 -18.09
CA HIS A 88 3.02 -1.15 -19.35
C HIS A 88 1.84 -1.14 -20.30
N GLU A 89 1.66 -0.02 -20.97
CA GLU A 89 0.73 0.12 -22.08
C GLU A 89 1.49 0.60 -23.31
N GLY A 90 1.27 -0.09 -24.43
CA GLY A 90 1.68 0.42 -25.74
C GLY A 90 0.72 1.51 -26.19
N GLY A 91 1.24 2.60 -26.74
CA GLY A 91 0.43 3.70 -27.27
C GLY A 91 0.96 4.20 -28.62
N TYR A 92 0.12 4.96 -29.32
CA TYR A 92 0.51 5.60 -30.56
C TYR A 92 1.60 6.65 -30.28
N LYS A 93 2.66 6.70 -31.11
CA LYS A 93 3.76 7.67 -30.97
C LYS A 93 3.28 9.12 -30.86
N GLN A 94 2.17 9.44 -31.54
CA GLN A 94 1.55 10.76 -31.57
C GLN A 94 0.89 11.17 -30.25
N LEU A 95 0.62 10.21 -29.35
CA LEU A 95 -0.07 10.43 -28.07
C LEU A 95 0.85 10.18 -26.85
N GLY A 96 2.17 10.16 -27.07
CA GLY A 96 3.15 9.94 -26.00
C GLY A 96 3.85 8.58 -26.07
N GLY A 97 3.57 7.76 -27.09
CA GLY A 97 4.24 6.47 -27.30
C GLY A 97 3.90 5.45 -26.22
N HIS A 98 4.91 4.81 -25.66
CA HIS A 98 4.73 3.86 -24.56
C HIS A 98 4.48 4.58 -23.23
N THR A 99 3.68 3.97 -22.35
CA THR A 99 3.45 4.48 -21.00
C THR A 99 3.72 3.40 -19.96
N ILE A 100 4.44 3.77 -18.90
CA ILE A 100 4.64 2.94 -17.72
C ILE A 100 3.77 3.50 -16.61
N TYR A 101 2.98 2.64 -15.98
CA TYR A 101 2.14 3.00 -14.85
C TYR A 101 2.73 2.43 -13.58
N PHE A 102 2.84 3.27 -12.57
CA PHE A 102 3.09 2.88 -11.19
C PHE A 102 1.81 3.10 -10.40
N ASP A 103 1.21 2.00 -9.96
CA ASP A 103 -0.01 2.01 -9.15
C ASP A 103 0.37 1.72 -7.71
N LEU A 104 0.16 2.72 -6.85
CA LEU A 104 0.36 2.65 -5.41
C LEU A 104 -1.00 2.63 -4.74
N SER A 105 -1.21 1.69 -3.83
CA SER A 105 -2.39 1.66 -2.98
C SER A 105 -1.97 1.87 -1.52
N PHE A 106 -2.76 2.65 -0.81
CA PHE A 106 -2.53 3.03 0.56
C PHE A 106 -3.79 2.83 1.39
N ARG A 107 -3.58 2.49 2.66
CA ARG A 107 -4.63 2.47 3.67
C ARG A 107 -4.42 3.65 4.60
N ASP A 108 -5.52 4.32 4.90
CA ASP A 108 -5.56 5.33 5.93
C ASP A 108 -5.50 4.64 7.30
N MET A 109 -4.54 5.02 8.15
CA MET A 109 -4.47 4.51 9.53
C MET A 109 -5.50 5.15 10.44
N PHE A 110 -6.05 6.30 10.05
CA PHE A 110 -6.90 7.16 10.90
C PHE A 110 -8.33 7.31 10.36
N GLY A 111 -8.67 6.60 9.29
CA GLY A 111 -9.94 6.74 8.57
C GLY A 111 -10.90 5.58 8.80
N GLY A 112 -11.98 5.86 9.54
CA GLY A 112 -13.10 4.96 9.79
C GLY A 112 -12.92 4.15 11.06
N ASP A 113 -13.80 4.36 12.04
CA ASP A 113 -13.91 3.41 13.15
C ASP A 113 -14.56 2.13 12.58
N PRO A 114 -13.85 0.98 12.52
CA PRO A 114 -14.44 -0.26 12.04
C PRO A 114 -15.65 -0.69 12.88
N PHE A 115 -15.82 -0.13 14.08
CA PHE A 115 -16.98 -0.35 14.94
C PHE A 115 -18.18 0.58 14.64
N GLU A 116 -18.02 1.67 13.88
CA GLU A 116 -19.13 2.55 13.45
C GLU A 116 -19.70 2.20 12.06
N GLY A 117 -19.11 1.21 11.37
CA GLY A 117 -19.61 0.74 10.06
C GLY A 117 -19.23 1.63 8.87
N ASP A 118 -18.32 2.57 9.07
CA ASP A 118 -17.73 3.33 7.98
C ASP A 118 -16.80 2.42 7.16
N PRO A 119 -16.93 2.39 5.82
CA PRO A 119 -16.09 1.52 5.00
C PRO A 119 -14.64 1.97 5.08
N MET A 120 -13.73 1.01 5.25
CA MET A 120 -12.30 1.28 5.16
C MET A 120 -11.99 1.87 3.79
N MET A 121 -11.32 3.02 3.76
CA MET A 121 -11.01 3.72 2.50
C MET A 121 -9.61 3.36 2.04
N GLU A 122 -9.50 2.91 0.78
CA GLU A 122 -8.23 2.74 0.09
C GLU A 122 -7.97 3.95 -0.81
N GLU A 123 -6.78 4.52 -0.66
CA GLU A 123 -6.29 5.55 -1.55
C GLU A 123 -5.40 4.93 -2.62
N ARG A 124 -5.60 5.34 -3.87
CA ARG A 124 -4.80 4.87 -5.00
C ARG A 124 -4.15 6.06 -5.68
N LEU A 125 -2.82 6.01 -5.80
CA LEU A 125 -2.03 6.95 -6.58
C LEU A 125 -1.52 6.23 -7.83
N ARG A 126 -2.01 6.66 -8.98
CA ARG A 126 -1.57 6.20 -10.29
C ARG A 126 -0.63 7.25 -10.88
N ILE A 127 0.58 6.82 -11.19
CA ILE A 127 1.61 7.67 -11.80
C ILE A 127 1.86 7.12 -13.20
N ALA A 128 1.35 7.84 -14.20
CA ALA A 128 1.56 7.53 -15.60
C ALA A 128 2.81 8.27 -16.08
N VAL A 129 3.76 7.49 -16.60
CA VAL A 129 5.02 7.98 -17.15
C VAL A 129 5.00 7.68 -18.65
N PRO A 130 4.65 8.65 -19.49
CA PRO A 130 4.78 8.49 -20.93
C PRO A 130 6.23 8.62 -21.38
N GLU A 131 6.59 7.96 -22.47
CA GLU A 131 7.92 8.01 -23.08
C GLU A 131 8.30 9.46 -23.45
N SER A 132 7.39 10.18 -24.11
CA SER A 132 7.65 11.49 -24.72
C SER A 132 6.75 12.63 -24.23
N ALA A 133 5.91 12.40 -23.22
CA ALA A 133 4.99 13.41 -22.66
C ALA A 133 5.24 13.65 -21.16
N PRO A 134 4.66 14.72 -20.58
CA PRO A 134 4.75 15.00 -19.16
C PRO A 134 4.14 13.88 -18.30
N VAL A 135 4.71 13.67 -17.12
CA VAL A 135 4.20 12.72 -16.13
C VAL A 135 2.83 13.18 -15.66
N LYS A 136 1.90 12.24 -15.53
CA LYS A 136 0.56 12.49 -15.00
C LYS A 136 0.34 11.70 -13.73
N VAL A 137 -0.05 12.39 -12.67
CA VAL A 137 -0.40 11.78 -11.39
C VAL A 137 -1.91 11.86 -11.22
N THR A 138 -2.54 10.74 -10.90
CA THR A 138 -3.99 10.65 -10.68
C THR A 138 -4.24 9.98 -9.34
N ARG A 139 -5.06 10.60 -8.50
CA ARG A 139 -5.48 10.08 -7.21
C ARG A 139 -6.93 9.63 -7.26
N THR A 140 -7.21 8.45 -6.72
CA THR A 140 -8.56 7.90 -6.59
C THR A 140 -8.76 7.39 -5.18
N ARG A 141 -9.91 7.68 -4.57
CA ARG A 141 -10.32 7.13 -3.27
C ARG A 141 -11.41 6.09 -3.51
N VAL A 142 -11.23 4.89 -2.97
CA VAL A 142 -12.12 3.74 -3.20
C VAL A 142 -12.52 3.15 -1.86
N ALA A 143 -13.81 2.92 -1.64
CA ALA A 143 -14.28 2.18 -0.49
C ALA A 143 -13.92 0.69 -0.65
N VAL A 144 -13.25 0.12 0.34
CA VAL A 144 -12.95 -1.32 0.40
C VAL A 144 -14.15 -2.01 1.02
N LYS A 145 -14.74 -2.96 0.30
CA LYS A 145 -15.68 -3.92 0.86
C LYS A 145 -14.88 -5.14 1.29
N GLU A 146 -14.90 -5.46 2.57
CA GLU A 146 -14.40 -6.75 3.08
C GLU A 146 -15.31 -7.90 2.65
#